data_AF-A0A7Y9PE72-F1
#
_entry.id   AF-A0A7Y9PE72-F1
#
_cell.length_a   1.000
_cell.length_b   1.000
_cell.length_c   1.000
_cell.angle_alpha   90.00
_cell.angle_beta   90.00
_cell.angle_gamma   90.00
#
_symmetry.space_group_name_H-M   'P 1'
#
loop_
_entity.id
_entity.type
_entity.pdbx_description
1 polymer ?
#
loop_
_entity_poly.entity_id
_entity_poly.type
_entity_poly.pdbx_seq_one_letter_code
_entity_poly.pdbx_strand_id
1 'polypeptide(L)'
;MPSTALKTRPKRMTERLNVRVTEPQARLIRLAAKETRATMSSFVIESACLRAEEALASQHTLIYTPKQWAAFVAALDRPAAAAKSKPRLRRLLTQPSILERR
;
A
#
# COMPACT_ATOMS: atom_id res chain seq x y z
N MET A 1 3.07 -23.39 -34.59
CA MET A 1 3.61 -23.37 -33.22
C MET A 1 2.48 -22.93 -32.28
N PRO A 2 1.90 -23.79 -31.42
CA PRO A 2 0.91 -23.33 -30.47
C PRO A 2 1.62 -22.67 -29.27
N SER A 3 1.32 -21.39 -29.08
CA SER A 3 1.78 -20.57 -27.96
C SER A 3 1.24 -21.12 -26.63
N THR A 4 2.14 -21.53 -25.74
CA THR A 4 1.82 -22.04 -24.41
C THR A 4 1.19 -20.94 -23.56
N ALA A 5 -0.13 -20.98 -23.39
CA ALA A 5 -0.82 -20.21 -22.38
C ALA A 5 -0.29 -20.61 -20.99
N LEU A 6 0.32 -19.67 -20.28
CA LEU A 6 0.73 -19.84 -18.89
C LEU A 6 -0.52 -20.12 -18.05
N LYS A 7 -0.76 -21.40 -17.74
CA LYS A 7 -1.73 -21.81 -16.72
C LYS A 7 -1.24 -21.29 -15.37
N THR A 8 -1.79 -20.17 -14.91
CA THR A 8 -1.60 -19.70 -13.54
C THR A 8 -2.03 -20.83 -12.60
N ARG A 9 -1.05 -21.43 -11.92
CA ARG A 9 -1.31 -22.50 -10.95
C ARG A 9 -2.25 -21.94 -9.87
N PRO A 10 -3.29 -22.68 -9.45
CA PRO A 10 -4.17 -22.22 -8.40
C PRO A 10 -3.35 -22.01 -7.12
N LYS A 11 -3.27 -20.75 -6.68
CA LYS A 11 -2.61 -20.37 -5.42
C LYS A 11 -3.40 -21.02 -4.29
N ARG A 12 -2.75 -21.90 -3.52
CA ARG A 12 -3.41 -22.59 -2.40
C ARG A 12 -3.83 -21.56 -1.35
N MET A 13 -5.10 -21.60 -0.94
CA MET A 13 -5.59 -20.84 0.21
C MET A 13 -5.06 -21.52 1.48
N THR A 14 -4.06 -20.92 2.12
CA THR A 14 -3.43 -21.45 3.34
C THR A 14 -4.08 -20.95 4.62
N GLU A 15 -4.80 -19.83 4.55
CA GLU A 15 -5.36 -19.14 5.72
C GLU A 15 -6.88 -19.02 5.61
N ARG A 16 -7.55 -19.05 6.76
CA ARG A 16 -9.01 -18.92 6.87
C ARG A 16 -9.38 -17.67 7.65
N LEU A 17 -10.16 -16.81 7.02
CA LEU A 17 -10.71 -15.60 7.63
C LEU A 17 -12.18 -15.83 8.02
N ASN A 18 -12.44 -16.00 9.31
CA ASN A 18 -13.80 -16.15 9.84
C ASN A 18 -14.36 -14.77 10.21
N VAL A 19 -15.37 -14.30 9.48
CA VAL A 19 -16.01 -12.99 9.71
C VAL A 19 -17.48 -13.18 10.02
N ARG A 20 -17.95 -12.51 11.08
CA ARG A 20 -19.38 -12.42 11.39
C ARG A 20 -19.98 -11.22 10.68
N VAL A 21 -21.13 -11.44 10.05
CA VAL A 21 -21.89 -10.41 9.34
C VAL A 21 -23.33 -10.44 9.78
N THR A 22 -23.99 -9.29 9.77
CA THR A 22 -25.44 -9.23 9.97
C THR A 22 -26.16 -9.68 8.70
N GLU A 23 -27.44 -10.05 8.84
CA GLU A 23 -28.24 -10.50 7.70
C GLU A 23 -28.34 -9.46 6.56
N PRO A 24 -28.56 -8.15 6.84
CA PRO A 24 -28.54 -7.11 5.80
C PRO A 24 -27.19 -7.01 5.07
N GLN A 25 -26.08 -7.11 5.81
CA GLN A 25 -24.74 -7.08 5.22
C GLN A 25 -24.50 -8.28 4.30
N ALA A 26 -24.88 -9.48 4.74
CA ALA A 26 -24.76 -10.69 3.93
C ALA A 26 -25.61 -10.62 2.64
N ARG A 27 -26.81 -10.02 2.70
CA ARG A 27 -27.63 -9.77 1.50
C ARG A 27 -26.95 -8.80 0.53
N LEU A 28 -26.44 -7.68 1.04
CA LEU A 28 -25.76 -6.67 0.22
C LEU A 28 -24.52 -7.25 -0.48
N ILE A 29 -23.67 -7.97 0.25
CA ILE A 29 -22.45 -8.59 -0.30
C ILE A 29 -22.80 -9.61 -1.37
N ARG A 30 -23.84 -10.44 -1.15
CA ARG A 30 -24.29 -11.42 -2.16
C ARG A 30 -24.79 -10.75 -3.43
N LEU A 31 -25.52 -9.65 -3.31
CA LEU A 31 -25.98 -8.89 -4.48
C LEU A 31 -24.79 -8.33 -5.26
N ALA A 32 -23.85 -7.66 -4.59
CA ALA A 32 -22.67 -7.11 -5.22
C ALA A 32 -21.81 -8.20 -5.90
N ALA A 33 -21.60 -9.34 -5.24
CA ALA A 33 -20.89 -10.46 -5.83
C ALA A 33 -21.57 -11.02 -7.09
N LYS A 34 -22.92 -11.05 -7.10
CA LYS A 34 -23.70 -11.48 -8.27
C LYS A 34 -23.51 -10.54 -9.46
N GLU A 35 -23.53 -9.22 -9.23
CA GLU A 35 -23.29 -8.23 -10.28
C GLU A 35 -21.88 -8.36 -10.89
N THR A 36 -20.86 -8.60 -10.06
CA THR A 36 -19.48 -8.79 -10.51
C THR A 36 -19.20 -10.21 -11.06
N ARG A 37 -20.22 -11.10 -11.11
CA ARG A 37 -20.08 -12.52 -11.49
C ARG A 37 -19.01 -13.27 -10.67
N ALA A 38 -18.85 -12.87 -9.41
CA ALA A 38 -17.90 -13.44 -8.47
C ALA A 38 -18.62 -14.25 -7.38
N THR A 39 -17.90 -15.16 -6.73
CA THR A 39 -18.40 -15.80 -5.51
C THR A 39 -18.35 -14.81 -4.36
N MET A 40 -19.22 -14.99 -3.35
CA MET A 40 -19.24 -14.11 -2.16
C MET A 40 -17.86 -14.03 -1.50
N SER A 41 -17.15 -15.16 -1.38
CA SER A 41 -15.81 -15.21 -0.79
C SER A 41 -14.78 -14.47 -1.64
N SER A 42 -14.80 -14.64 -2.97
CA SER A 42 -13.88 -13.95 -3.87
C SER A 42 -14.08 -12.45 -3.82
N PHE A 43 -15.35 -12.01 -3.87
CA PHE A 43 -15.70 -10.60 -3.80
C PHE A 43 -15.24 -9.95 -2.49
N VAL A 44 -15.41 -10.63 -1.35
CA VAL A 44 -14.98 -10.12 -0.04
C VAL A 44 -13.47 -10.00 0.05
N ILE A 45 -12.72 -11.01 -0.41
CA ILE A 45 -11.26 -10.98 -0.38
C ILE A 45 -10.72 -9.88 -1.29
N GLU A 46 -11.22 -9.77 -2.52
CA GLU A 46 -10.80 -8.74 -3.47
C GLU A 46 -11.09 -7.32 -2.94
N SER A 47 -12.31 -7.09 -2.43
CA SER A 47 -12.69 -5.81 -1.84
C SER A 47 -11.86 -5.47 -0.60
N ALA A 48 -11.56 -6.46 0.26
CA ALA A 48 -10.74 -6.26 1.44
C ALA A 48 -9.28 -5.97 1.08
N CYS A 49 -8.71 -6.66 0.09
CA CYS A 49 -7.38 -6.39 -0.43
C CYS A 49 -7.28 -5.00 -1.02
N LEU A 50 -8.21 -4.61 -1.90
CA LEU A 50 -8.25 -3.27 -2.47
C LEU A 50 -8.29 -2.20 -1.38
N ARG A 51 -9.16 -2.37 -0.37
CA ARG A 51 -9.27 -1.42 0.74
C ARG A 51 -8.00 -1.38 1.60
N ALA A 52 -7.33 -2.52 1.79
CA ALA A 52 -6.06 -2.58 2.51
C ALA A 52 -4.94 -1.87 1.74
N GLU A 53 -4.86 -2.07 0.42
CA GLU A 53 -3.91 -1.39 -0.45
C GLU A 53 -4.14 0.13 -0.42
N GLU A 54 -5.38 0.59 -0.51
CA GLU A 54 -5.72 2.01 -0.37
C GLU A 54 -5.32 2.58 1.00
N ALA A 55 -5.55 1.83 2.07
CA ALA A 55 -5.21 2.26 3.43
C ALA A 55 -3.69 2.36 3.63
N LEU A 56 -2.93 1.42 3.07
CA LEU A 56 -1.46 1.45 3.09
C LEU A 56 -0.91 2.55 2.18
N ALA A 57 -1.45 2.71 0.97
CA ALA A 57 -1.06 3.75 0.03
C ALA A 57 -1.39 5.16 0.55
N SER A 58 -2.49 5.31 1.29
CA SER A 58 -2.84 6.58 1.95
C SER A 58 -1.78 7.05 2.94
N GLN A 59 -0.95 6.16 3.50
CA GLN A 59 0.20 6.58 4.32
C GLN A 59 1.28 7.29 3.50
N HIS A 60 1.34 7.04 2.18
CA HIS A 60 2.39 7.53 1.30
C HIS A 60 1.95 8.73 0.44
N THR A 61 0.66 9.03 0.38
CA THR A 61 0.14 10.15 -0.42
C THR A 61 0.23 11.45 0.38
N LEU A 62 1.28 12.22 0.14
CA LEU A 62 1.41 13.58 0.69
C LEU A 62 0.69 14.56 -0.24
N ILE A 63 -0.51 14.97 0.17
CA ILE A 63 -1.30 15.96 -0.57
C ILE A 63 -0.71 17.35 -0.29
N TYR A 64 -0.18 18.00 -1.32
CA TYR A 64 0.40 19.34 -1.24
C TYR A 64 -0.45 20.38 -1.98
N THR A 65 -0.59 21.56 -1.38
CA THR A 65 -1.03 22.76 -2.11
C THR A 65 0.02 23.17 -3.16
N PRO A 66 -0.34 23.92 -4.21
CA PRO A 66 0.63 24.38 -5.23
C PRO A 66 1.85 25.11 -4.63
N LYS A 67 1.64 25.88 -3.56
CA LYS A 67 2.72 26.58 -2.84
C LYS A 67 3.66 25.61 -2.11
N GLN A 68 3.12 24.57 -1.48
CA GLN A 68 3.92 23.53 -0.82
C GLN A 68 4.68 22.67 -1.85
N TRP A 69 4.05 22.39 -2.99
CA TRP A 69 4.68 21.70 -4.11
C TRP A 69 5.88 22.49 -4.67
N ALA A 70 5.71 23.79 -4.93
CA ALA A 70 6.80 24.65 -5.38
C ALA A 70 7.95 24.72 -4.37
N ALA A 71 7.64 24.82 -3.07
CA ALA A 71 8.64 24.81 -2.01
C ALA A 71 9.37 23.46 -1.91
N PHE A 72 8.68 22.35 -2.14
CA PHE A 72 9.24 21.01 -2.16
C PHE A 72 10.19 20.81 -3.34
N VAL A 73 9.77 21.16 -4.57
CA VAL A 73 10.62 21.09 -5.76
C VAL A 73 11.85 21.98 -5.61
N ALA A 74 11.68 23.22 -5.14
CA ALA A 74 12.80 24.13 -4.85
C ALA A 74 13.72 23.64 -3.72
N ALA A 75 13.29 22.69 -2.89
CA ALA A 75 14.14 22.03 -1.90
C ALA A 75 14.89 20.83 -2.49
N LEU A 76 14.29 20.11 -3.46
CA LEU A 76 14.91 19.00 -4.19
C LEU A 76 16.02 19.48 -5.14
N ASP A 77 15.82 20.61 -5.82
CA ASP A 77 16.81 21.17 -6.75
C ASP A 77 18.05 21.77 -6.07
N ARG A 78 18.07 21.83 -4.72
CA ARG A 78 19.23 22.34 -4.00
C ARG A 78 20.37 21.33 -4.06
N PRO A 79 21.57 21.72 -4.53
CA PRO A 79 22.70 20.81 -4.57
C PRO A 79 23.02 20.32 -3.15
N ALA A 80 23.26 19.01 -2.99
CA ALA A 80 23.62 18.40 -1.72
C ALA A 80 24.86 19.05 -1.07
N ALA A 81 25.70 19.72 -1.87
CA ALA A 81 26.82 20.53 -1.41
C ALA A 81 26.41 21.76 -0.58
N ALA A 82 25.25 22.38 -0.83
CA ALA A 82 24.70 23.45 0.00
C ALA A 82 24.16 22.92 1.35
N ALA A 83 23.89 21.62 1.45
CA ALA A 83 23.55 20.93 2.70
C ALA A 83 24.78 20.51 3.54
N LYS A 84 26.02 20.82 3.11
CA LYS A 84 27.27 20.49 3.83
C LYS A 84 27.36 21.08 5.25
N SER A 85 26.59 22.13 5.56
CA SER A 85 26.51 22.73 6.89
C SER A 85 25.34 22.20 7.73
N LYS A 86 25.12 20.88 7.75
CA LYS A 86 24.18 20.24 8.70
C LYS A 86 24.96 19.46 9.76
N PRO A 87 25.60 20.13 10.73
CA PRO A 87 26.45 19.48 11.74
C PRO A 87 25.68 18.44 12.57
N ARG A 88 24.38 18.68 12.83
CA ARG A 88 23.50 17.70 13.51
C ARG A 88 23.25 16.43 12.69
N LEU A 89 23.07 16.56 11.37
CA LEU A 89 22.87 15.41 10.48
C LEU A 89 24.15 14.60 10.34
N ARG A 90 25.31 15.28 10.20
CA ARG A 90 26.62 14.61 10.21
C ARG A 90 26.83 13.83 11.50
N ARG A 91 26.56 14.45 12.66
CA ARG A 91 26.66 13.78 13.96
C ARG A 91 25.75 12.55 14.06
N LEU A 92 24.52 12.63 13.57
CA LEU A 92 23.57 11.51 13.57
C LEU A 92 24.03 10.35 12.69
N LEU A 93 24.52 10.64 11.48
CA LEU A 93 25.00 9.61 10.54
C LEU A 93 26.31 8.93 11.01
N THR A 94 27.11 9.60 11.84
CA THR A 94 28.33 9.02 12.43
C THR A 94 28.10 8.29 13.76
N GLN A 95 26.90 8.42 14.36
CA GLN A 95 26.58 7.74 15.60
C GLN A 95 26.00 6.35 15.30
N PRO A 96 26.35 5.31 16.09
CA PRO A 96 25.78 3.99 15.92
C PRO A 96 24.26 4.06 16.08
N SER A 97 23.55 3.56 15.09
CA SER A 97 22.09 3.62 15.07
C SER A 97 21.51 2.72 16.17
N ILE A 98 20.28 3.02 16.60
CA ILE A 98 19.57 2.19 17.59
C ILE A 98 19.40 0.74 17.08
N LEU A 99 19.47 0.54 15.76
CA LEU A 99 19.36 -0.77 15.11
C LEU A 99 20.69 -1.55 15.07
N GLU A 100 21.83 -0.87 15.23
CA GLU A 100 23.17 -1.47 15.24
C GLU A 100 23.63 -1.86 16.66
N ARG A 101 22.89 -1.42 17.68
CA ARG A 101 23.16 -1.71 19.09
C ARG A 101 22.60 -3.11 19.44
N ARG A 102 23.25 -4.17 18.93
CA ARG A 102 23.03 -5.57 19.32
C ARG A 102 24.29 -6.18 19.90
#